data_AF-A0A0R3KRN3-F1
#
_entry.id   AF-A0A0R3KRN3-F1
#
_cell.length_a   1.000
_cell.length_b   1.000
_cell.length_c   1.000
_cell.angle_alpha   90.00
_cell.angle_beta   90.00
_cell.angle_gamma   90.00
#
_symmetry.space_group_name_H-M   'P 1'
#
loop_
_entity.id
_entity.type
_entity.pdbx_description
1 polymer ?
#
loop_
_entity_poly.entity_id
_entity_poly.type
_entity_poly.pdbx_seq_one_letter_code
_entity_poly.pdbx_strand_id
1 'polypeptide(L)' 'MSTAGGSKLGEARTQSANSAAATRSLVVNGNRIDSRELFANEREIIIAHGEESYRLRLTSQNKLILTK' A
#
# COMPACT_ATOMS: atom_id res chain seq x y z
N MET A 1 40.16 -34.52 19.05
CA MET A 1 40.45 -33.08 19.24
C MET A 1 40.29 -32.36 17.90
N SER A 2 39.92 -31.07 17.93
CA SER A 2 39.87 -30.09 16.82
C SER A 2 38.53 -30.02 16.04
N THR A 3 37.56 -29.24 16.53
CA THR A 3 37.23 -27.82 16.20
C THR A 3 36.66 -27.63 14.79
N ALA A 4 35.32 -27.58 14.65
CA ALA A 4 34.52 -26.34 14.63
C ALA A 4 34.68 -25.54 13.32
N GLY A 5 33.89 -25.89 12.30
CA GLY A 5 33.69 -25.12 11.08
C GLY A 5 32.35 -24.39 11.17
N GLY A 6 32.40 -23.07 11.35
CA GLY A 6 31.25 -22.20 11.53
C GLY A 6 30.48 -21.85 10.25
N SER A 7 29.18 -21.61 10.49
CA SER A 7 28.35 -20.50 9.98
C SER A 7 28.19 -20.26 8.46
N LYS A 8 26.92 -20.39 8.01
CA LYS A 8 26.19 -19.35 7.25
C LYS A 8 24.70 -19.67 7.27
N LEU A 9 23.95 -19.01 8.17
CA LEU A 9 23.07 -17.88 7.85
C LEU A 9 21.96 -18.26 6.84
N GLY A 10 20.81 -18.62 7.39
CA GLY A 10 19.54 -18.80 6.68
C GLY A 10 18.45 -17.91 7.30
N GLU A 11 18.74 -16.64 7.53
CA GLU A 11 17.75 -15.64 7.93
C GLU A 11 17.08 -15.07 6.67
N ALA A 12 16.04 -15.75 6.20
CA ALA A 12 15.20 -15.27 5.11
C ALA A 12 13.73 -15.39 5.45
N ARG A 13 13.29 -14.86 6.61
CA ARG A 13 11.86 -14.71 6.94
C ARG A 13 11.57 -13.50 7.82
N THR A 14 11.95 -12.31 7.36
CA THR A 14 11.47 -11.05 7.95
C THR A 14 11.05 -10.08 6.86
N GLN A 15 10.12 -10.51 6.01
CA GLN A 15 9.42 -9.62 5.08
C GLN A 15 7.93 -9.98 5.04
N SER A 16 7.32 -10.02 6.22
CA SER A 16 5.88 -10.24 6.39
C SER A 16 5.42 -9.45 7.61
N ALA A 17 5.41 -8.12 7.50
CA ALA A 17 4.68 -7.26 8.44
C ALA A 17 4.61 -5.77 8.04
N ASN A 18 5.35 -5.27 7.04
CA ASN A 18 5.41 -3.81 6.82
C ASN A 18 4.49 -3.27 5.70
N SER A 19 3.51 -4.05 5.24
CA SER A 19 2.61 -3.60 4.17
C SER A 19 1.46 -2.70 4.66
N ALA A 20 1.39 -2.38 5.95
CA ALA A 20 0.24 -1.69 6.53
C ALA A 20 0.33 -0.14 6.57
N ALA A 21 1.45 0.46 6.16
CA ALA A 21 1.61 1.93 6.21
C ALA A 21 2.67 2.47 5.22
N ALA A 22 2.70 1.95 3.98
CA ALA A 22 3.62 2.49 2.98
C ALA A 22 3.12 3.88 2.53
N THR A 23 3.76 4.95 3.02
CA THR A 23 3.57 6.30 2.48
C THR A 23 3.90 6.27 0.99
N ARG A 24 2.93 6.66 0.15
CA ARG A 24 3.11 6.76 -1.31
C ARG A 24 3.03 8.21 -1.76
N SER A 25 3.81 8.52 -2.78
CA SER A 25 3.70 9.78 -3.52
C SER A 25 2.86 9.56 -4.77
N LEU A 26 1.96 10.49 -5.07
CA LEU A 26 1.11 10.48 -6.25
C LEU A 26 1.30 11.79 -6.99
N VAL A 27 1.41 11.73 -8.31
CA VAL A 27 1.55 12.94 -9.13
C VAL A 27 0.16 13.49 -9.45
N VAL A 28 -0.06 14.75 -9.11
CA VAL A 28 -1.27 15.49 -9.48
C VAL A 28 -0.94 16.37 -10.69
N ASN A 29 -1.56 16.08 -11.83
CA ASN A 29 -1.39 16.87 -13.05
C ASN A 29 -2.47 17.95 -13.10
N GLY A 30 -2.15 19.14 -12.58
CA GLY A 30 -3.11 20.24 -12.42
C GLY A 30 -4.15 19.88 -11.37
N ASN A 31 -5.38 19.56 -11.81
CA ASN A 31 -6.48 19.12 -10.96
C ASN A 31 -6.90 17.65 -11.23
N ARG A 32 -6.03 16.86 -11.87
CA ARG A 32 -6.32 15.48 -12.25
C ARG A 32 -5.31 14.49 -11.65
N ILE A 33 -5.83 13.35 -11.23
CA ILE A 33 -5.06 12.20 -10.75
C ILE A 33 -5.52 10.98 -11.55
N ASP A 34 -4.59 10.15 -12.03
CA ASP A 34 -4.97 8.90 -12.70
C ASP A 34 -5.40 7.87 -11.66
N SER A 35 -6.60 7.32 -11.84
CA SER A 35 -7.16 6.36 -10.90
C SER A 35 -6.32 5.08 -10.83
N ARG A 36 -5.59 4.70 -11.88
CA ARG A 36 -4.72 3.53 -11.85
C ARG A 36 -3.55 3.72 -10.90
N GLU A 37 -3.00 4.94 -10.81
CA GLU A 37 -1.96 5.26 -9.83
C GLU A 37 -2.54 5.34 -8.40
N LEU A 38 -3.76 5.88 -8.28
CA LEU A 38 -4.49 5.96 -7.01
C LEU A 38 -4.86 4.57 -6.46
N PHE A 39 -5.08 3.57 -7.31
CA PHE A 39 -5.44 2.20 -6.92
C PHE A 39 -4.38 1.14 -7.26
N ALA A 40 -3.12 1.56 -7.49
CA ALA A 40 -2.04 0.68 -7.93
C ALA A 40 -1.73 -0.48 -6.97
N ASN A 41 -1.82 -0.21 -5.66
CA ASN A 41 -1.55 -1.21 -4.60
C ASN A 41 -2.84 -1.72 -3.95
N GLU A 42 -3.84 -0.85 -3.81
CA GLU A 42 -5.10 -1.14 -3.11
C GLU A 42 -6.26 -0.66 -3.96
N ARG A 43 -7.40 -1.37 -3.94
CA ARG A 43 -8.62 -0.98 -4.69
C ARG A 43 -9.56 -0.08 -3.89
N GLU A 44 -9.12 0.35 -2.72
CA GLU A 44 -9.82 1.21 -1.78
C GLU A 44 -8.82 2.18 -1.16
N ILE A 45 -9.25 3.42 -0.93
CA ILE A 45 -8.51 4.42 -0.17
C ILE A 45 -9.44 5.09 0.82
N ILE A 46 -8.89 5.50 1.95
CA ILE A 46 -9.59 6.33 2.94
C ILE A 46 -9.10 7.77 2.78
N ILE A 47 -10.04 8.69 2.66
CA ILE A 47 -9.82 10.13 2.58
C ILE A 47 -10.35 10.72 3.88
N ALA A 48 -9.44 11.09 4.77
CA ALA A 48 -9.80 11.87 5.95
C ALA A 48 -10.15 13.30 5.52
N HIS A 49 -11.36 13.75 5.85
CA HIS A 49 -11.85 15.08 5.54
C HIS A 49 -12.54 15.66 6.77
N GLY A 50 -11.83 16.56 7.47
CA GLY A 50 -12.25 17.05 8.77
C GLY A 50 -12.26 15.92 9.80
N GLU A 51 -13.40 15.73 10.46
CA GLU A 51 -13.64 14.64 11.41
C GLU A 51 -14.23 13.39 10.73
N GLU A 52 -14.54 13.48 9.43
CA GLU A 52 -15.17 12.41 8.68
C GLU A 52 -14.15 11.65 7.83
N SER A 53 -14.40 10.35 7.64
CA SER A 53 -13.58 9.50 6.77
C SER A 53 -14.41 9.06 5.59
N TYR A 54 -14.00 9.44 4.39
CA TYR A 54 -14.63 8.96 3.16
C TYR A 54 -13.84 7.78 2.61
N ARG A 55 -14.53 6.82 2.01
CA ARG A 55 -13.91 5.68 1.33
C ARG A 55 -14.12 5.82 -0.16
N LEU A 56 -13.04 6.01 -0.90
CA LEU A 56 -13.08 5.95 -2.35
C LEU A 56 -12.64 4.55 -2.77
N ARG A 57 -13.50 3.81 -3.48
CA ARG A 57 -13.17 2.48 -3.98
C ARG A 57 -13.37 2.35 -5.49
N LEU A 58 -12.55 1.51 -6.11
CA LEU A 58 -12.71 1.10 -7.49
C LEU A 58 -13.55 -0.18 -7.57
N THR A 59 -14.69 -0.09 -8.24
CA THR A 59 -15.56 -1.26 -8.48
C THR A 59 -15.06 -2.11 -9.64
N SER A 60 -15.52 -3.36 -9.72
CA SER A 60 -15.20 -4.27 -10.84
C SER A 60 -15.66 -3.78 -12.22
N GLN A 61 -16.56 -2.78 -12.25
CA GLN A 61 -17.00 -2.10 -13.48
C GLN A 61 -16.10 -0.91 -13.85
N ASN A 62 -14.91 -0.80 -13.25
CA ASN A 62 -14.00 0.33 -13.38
C ASN A 62 -14.61 1.69 -13.00
N LYS A 63 -15.74 1.70 -12.28
CA LYS A 63 -16.35 2.92 -11.74
C LYS A 63 -15.79 3.20 -10.35
N LEU A 64 -15.51 4.47 -10.09
CA LEU A 64 -15.16 4.97 -8.76
C LEU A 64 -16.43 5.25 -7.98
N ILE A 65 -16.46 4.80 -6.73
CA ILE A 65 -17.52 5.22 -5.81
C ILE A 65 -16.90 5.80 -4.55
N LEU A 66 -17.49 6.89 -4.07
CA LEU A 66 -17.16 7.52 -2.80
C LEU A 66 -18.29 7.19 -1.83
N THR A 67 -17.95 6.59 -0.70
CA THR A 67 -18.85 6.39 0.42
C THR A 67 -18.34 7.17 1.63
N LYS A 68 -19.23 7.46 2.55
CA LYS A 68 -18.90 7.93 3.89
C LYS A 68 -18.66 6.73 4.82
#